data_AF-A0A1G6G584-F1
#
_entry.id   AF-A0A1G6G584-F1
#
_cell.length_a   1.000
_cell.length_b   1.000
_cell.length_c   1.000
_cell.angle_alpha   90.00
_cell.angle_beta   90.00
_cell.angle_gamma   90.00
#
_symmetry.space_group_name_H-M   'P 1'
#
loop_
_entity.id
_entity.type
_entity.pdbx_description
1 polymer ?
#
loop_
_entity_poly.entity_id
_entity_poly.type
_entity_poly.pdbx_seq_one_letter_code
_entity_poly.pdbx_strand_id
1 'polypeptide(L)' 'MYIARDKDGDLYLYKKQPVKYSESWQLSKTSNDWIKLDSSLFPEVTWEDEEPTEVELVKKEE' A
#
# COMPACT_ATOMS: atom_id res chain seq x y z
N MET A 1 1.59 -1.03 9.49
CA MET A 1 2.00 -1.11 8.07
C MET A 1 0.99 -0.34 7.25
N TYR A 2 1.21 -0.12 5.95
CA TYR A 2 0.31 0.68 5.13
C TYR A 2 0.01 -0.03 3.83
N ILE A 3 -1.23 -0.06 3.38
CA ILE A 3 -1.60 -0.47 2.03
C ILE A 3 -2.07 0.74 1.24
N ALA A 4 -1.73 0.77 -0.03
CA ALA A 4 -2.18 1.80 -0.94
C ALA A 4 -2.29 1.23 -2.36
N ARG A 5 -3.21 1.79 -3.14
CA ARG A 5 -3.42 1.42 -4.54
C ARG A 5 -2.84 2.51 -5.42
N ASP A 6 -2.03 2.12 -6.40
CA ASP A 6 -1.52 3.01 -7.43
C ASP A 6 -2.60 3.29 -8.48
N LYS A 7 -2.37 4.29 -9.32
CA LYS A 7 -3.36 4.75 -10.30
C LYS A 7 -3.71 3.70 -11.36
N ASP A 8 -2.79 2.78 -11.63
CA ASP A 8 -2.98 1.63 -12.53
C ASP A 8 -3.76 0.47 -11.89
N GLY A 9 -4.12 0.60 -10.61
CA GLY A 9 -4.88 -0.39 -9.86
C GLY A 9 -4.02 -1.41 -9.12
N ASP A 10 -2.69 -1.34 -9.22
CA ASP A 10 -1.78 -2.20 -8.47
C ASP A 10 -1.84 -1.88 -6.97
N LEU A 11 -1.84 -2.93 -6.15
CA LEU A 11 -1.89 -2.82 -4.69
C LEU A 11 -0.53 -3.14 -4.08
N TYR A 12 -0.10 -2.30 -3.14
CA TYR A 12 1.18 -2.44 -2.46
C TYR A 12 1.02 -2.34 -0.94
N LEU A 13 1.82 -3.14 -0.23
CA LEU A 13 2.03 -3.07 1.21
C LEU A 13 3.38 -2.41 1.48
N TYR A 14 3.38 -1.36 2.30
CA TYR A 14 4.54 -0.60 2.71
C TYR A 14 4.81 -0.78 4.20
N LYS A 15 6.08 -0.92 4.58
CA LYS A 15 6.48 -0.99 6.00
C LYS A 15 6.36 0.36 6.71
N LYS A 16 6.48 1.46 5.97
CA LYS A 16 6.39 2.85 6.44
C LYS A 16 5.32 3.58 5.64
N GLN A 17 4.83 4.71 6.15
CA GLN A 17 3.82 5.50 5.48
C GLN A 17 4.35 5.99 4.13
N PRO A 18 3.75 5.58 2.99
CA PRO A 18 4.12 6.12 1.68
C PRO A 18 3.56 7.53 1.50
N VAL A 19 4.15 8.26 0.56
CA VAL A 19 3.68 9.55 0.08
C VAL A 19 3.04 9.36 -1.29
N LYS A 20 1.87 9.97 -1.50
CA LYS A 20 1.17 9.94 -2.77
C LYS A 20 1.84 10.89 -3.77
N TYR A 21 2.19 10.37 -4.95
CA TYR A 21 2.69 11.15 -6.07
C TYR A 21 1.63 11.23 -7.19
N SER A 22 2.02 11.61 -8.40
CA SER A 22 1.08 11.79 -9.52
C SER A 22 0.43 10.50 -10.01
N GLU A 23 1.11 9.36 -9.85
CA GLU A 23 0.69 8.06 -10.41
C GLU A 23 0.85 6.89 -9.45
N SER A 24 1.67 7.04 -8.41
CA SER A 24 1.97 5.97 -7.46
C SER A 24 2.25 6.46 -6.05
N TRP A 25 2.15 5.54 -5.11
CA TRP A 25 2.57 5.70 -3.72
C TRP A 25 4.02 5.28 -3.58
N GLN A 26 4.86 6.14 -2.99
CA GLN A 26 6.29 5.87 -2.87
C GLN A 26 6.84 6.22 -1.48
N LEU A 27 7.91 5.53 -1.08
CA LEU A 27 8.67 5.89 0.10
C LEU A 27 9.68 7.00 -0.26
N SER A 28 9.84 7.98 0.63
CA SER A 28 10.72 9.14 0.41
C SER A 28 12.22 8.82 0.31
N LYS A 29 12.63 7.57 0.58
CA LYS A 29 14.02 7.10 0.49
C LYS A 29 14.09 5.87 -0.41
N THR A 30 15.28 5.63 -0.99
CA THR A 30 15.65 4.49 -1.86
C THR A 30 15.55 3.10 -1.20
N SER A 31 14.75 2.91 -0.14
CA SER A 31 14.48 1.58 0.38
C SER A 31 13.27 0.96 -0.33
N ASN A 32 13.48 -0.22 -0.92
CA ASN A 32 12.42 -1.06 -1.47
C ASN A 32 11.64 -1.76 -0.34
N ASP A 33 11.13 -0.99 0.63
CA ASP A 33 10.34 -1.49 1.76
C ASP A 33 8.85 -1.60 1.40
N TRP A 34 8.58 -2.17 0.22
CA TRP A 34 7.24 -2.45 -0.29
C TRP A 34 7.13 -3.87 -0.83
N ILE A 35 5.93 -4.42 -0.80
CA ILE A 35 5.58 -5.74 -1.33
C ILE A 35 4.35 -5.55 -2.22
N LYS A 36 4.41 -6.00 -3.47
CA LYS A 36 3.23 -6.05 -4.34
C LYS A 36 2.29 -7.14 -3.82
N LEU A 37 1.03 -6.78 -3.62
CA LEU A 37 -0.03 -7.70 -3.23
C LEU A 37 -0.87 -8.05 -4.47
N ASP A 38 -1.72 -9.07 -4.33
CA ASP A 38 -2.76 -9.34 -5.32
C ASP A 38 -3.77 -8.18 -5.30
N SER A 39 -3.97 -7.54 -6.46
CA SER A 39 -4.83 -6.35 -6.60
C SER A 39 -6.31 -6.61 -6.31
N SER A 40 -6.74 -7.88 -6.27
CA SER A 40 -8.10 -8.27 -5.85
C SER A 40 -8.32 -8.19 -4.33
N LEU A 41 -7.24 -8.16 -3.55
CA LEU A 41 -7.32 -7.93 -2.11
C LEU A 41 -7.70 -6.47 -1.83
N PHE A 42 -8.42 -6.25 -0.73
CA PHE A 42 -8.80 -4.91 -0.26
C PHE A 42 -9.41 -4.01 -1.35
N PRO A 43 -10.56 -4.40 -1.95
CA PRO A 43 -11.24 -3.60 -2.97
C PRO A 43 -11.72 -2.23 -2.46
N GLU A 44 -11.81 -2.04 -1.14
CA GLU A 44 -12.14 -0.77 -0.50
C GLU A 44 -11.01 0.26 -0.54
N VAL A 45 -9.76 -0.15 -0.82
CA VAL A 45 -8.61 0.75 -0.95
C VAL A 45 -8.52 1.23 -2.39
N THR A 46 -8.61 2.54 -2.60
CA THR A 46 -8.71 3.16 -3.93
C THR A 46 -7.56 4.13 -4.20
N TRP A 47 -7.33 4.46 -5.47
CA TRP A 47 -6.35 5.49 -5.81
C TRP A 47 -6.78 6.87 -5.31
N GLU A 48 -8.08 7.13 -5.16
CA GLU A 48 -8.67 8.40 -4.77
C GLU A 48 -8.41 8.74 -3.29
N ASP A 49 -8.08 7.76 -2.45
CA ASP A 49 -7.83 7.95 -1.02
C ASP A 49 -6.74 9.00 -0.77
N GLU A 50 -7.01 9.98 0.10
CA GLU A 50 -6.07 11.08 0.40
C GLU A 50 -4.86 10.58 1.22
N GLU A 51 -5.05 9.53 2.01
CA GLU A 51 -4.06 8.92 2.89
C GLU A 51 -3.99 7.41 2.66
N PRO A 52 -2.82 6.76 2.86
CA PRO A 52 -2.71 5.31 2.72
C PRO A 52 -3.40 4.63 3.90
N THR A 53 -3.95 3.44 3.69
CA THR A 53 -4.67 2.71 4.74
C THR A 53 -3.69 2.05 5.70
N GLU A 54 -3.73 2.42 6.98
CA GLU A 54 -2.96 1.75 8.03
C GLU A 54 -3.52 0.36 8.33
N VAL A 55 -2.65 -0.65 8.41
CA VAL A 55 -2.99 -2.06 8.64
C VAL A 55 -2.00 -2.76 9.56
N GLU A 56 -2.45 -3.83 10.20
CA GLU A 56 -1.62 -4.74 10.99
C GLU A 56 -1.56 -6.13 10.33
N LEU A 57 -0.36 -6.73 10.29
CA LEU A 57 -0.21 -8.12 9.87
C LEU A 57 -0.30 -9.03 11.09
N VAL A 58 -1.28 -9.93 11.07
CA VAL A 58 -1.49 -10.92 12.13
C VAL A 58 -1.13 -12.30 11.60
N LYS A 59 -0.17 -12.97 12.23
CA LYS A 59 0.07 -14.40 12.01
C LYS A 59 -1.05 -15.17 12.71
N LYS A 60 -1.78 -16.01 11.98
CA LYS A 60 -2.72 -16.94 12.60
C LYS A 60 -1.94 -18.04 13.34
N GLU A 61 -2.32 -18.30 14.59
CA GLU A 61 -1.91 -19.50 15.31
C GLU A 61 -2.84 -20.64 14.89
N GLU A 62 -2.27 -21.85 14.70
CA GLU A 62 -3.01 -23.07 14.37
C GLU A 62 -3.78 -23.62 15.58
#